data_AF-A0A7J9LWB2-F1
#
_entry.id   AF-A0A7J9LWB2-F1
#
_cell.length_a   1.000
_cell.length_b   1.000
_cell.length_c   1.000
_cell.angle_alpha   90.00
_cell.angle_beta   90.00
_cell.angle_gamma   90.00
#
_symmetry.space_group_name_H-M   'P 1'
#
loop_
_entity.id
_entity.type
_entity.pdbx_description
1 polymer ?
#
loop_
_entity_poly.entity_id
_entity_poly.type
_entity_poly.pdbx_seq_one_letter_code
_entity_poly.pdbx_strand_id
1 'polypeptide(L)'
;MIVVASDALWKNGEVCGKKFTMKCAEPRNGIPHPCTGKSVTIKVIDQCLGCPSTTDLSREAFKIIAKPIAGIINIDYKKYA
;
A
#
# COMPACT_ATOMS: atom_id res chain seq x y z
N MET A 1 8.96 2.89 6.20
CA MET A 1 8.65 2.44 4.83
C MET A 1 7.91 3.54 4.09
N ILE A 2 7.91 3.50 2.76
CA ILE A 2 7.31 4.55 1.92
C ILE A 2 6.24 3.99 1.00
N VAL A 3 5.32 4.86 0.61
CA VAL A 3 4.28 4.61 -0.39
C VAL A 3 4.08 5.86 -1.23
N VAL A 4 3.61 5.69 -2.45
CA VAL A 4 3.05 6.77 -3.27
C VAL A 4 1.53 6.61 -3.37
N ALA A 5 0.81 7.73 -3.36
CA ALA A 5 -0.65 7.75 -3.41
C ALA A 5 -1.15 7.99 -4.84
N SER A 6 -2.24 7.35 -5.24
CA SER A 6 -2.91 7.68 -6.49
C SER A 6 -3.61 9.03 -6.42
N ASP A 7 -4.08 9.51 -7.57
CA ASP A 7 -4.85 10.75 -7.69
C ASP A 7 -6.06 10.80 -6.74
N ALA A 8 -6.73 9.67 -6.54
CA ALA A 8 -7.89 9.56 -5.65
C ALA A 8 -7.54 9.76 -4.17
N LEU A 9 -6.33 9.37 -3.75
CA LEU A 9 -5.87 9.54 -2.36
C LEU A 9 -5.06 10.81 -2.15
N TRP A 10 -4.44 11.37 -3.19
CA TRP A 10 -3.50 12.48 -3.06
C TRP A 10 -4.13 13.74 -2.46
N LYS A 11 -5.36 14.07 -2.88
CA LYS A 11 -6.13 15.24 -2.43
C LYS A 11 -5.31 16.52 -2.38
N ASN A 12 -4.70 16.90 -3.52
CA ASN A 12 -3.85 18.09 -3.62
C ASN A 12 -2.72 18.13 -2.56
N GLY A 13 -2.12 16.99 -2.25
CA GLY A 13 -1.03 16.85 -1.29
C GLY A 13 -1.46 16.71 0.17
N GLU A 14 -2.76 16.73 0.48
CA GLU A 14 -3.26 16.62 1.86
C GLU A 14 -2.82 15.31 2.53
N VAL A 15 -2.61 14.24 1.76
CA VAL A 15 -2.15 12.95 2.29
C VAL A 15 -0.62 12.86 2.44
N CYS A 16 0.13 13.78 1.82
CA CYS A 16 1.58 13.77 1.85
C CYS A 16 2.10 13.90 3.29
N GLY A 17 3.09 13.09 3.63
CA GLY A 17 3.68 13.06 4.97
C GLY A 17 2.87 12.32 6.02
N LYS A 18 1.58 12.01 5.78
CA LYS A 18 0.76 11.19 6.68
C LYS A 18 1.31 9.76 6.75
N LYS A 19 1.19 9.17 7.93
CA LYS A 19 1.58 7.78 8.20
C LYS A 19 0.35 6.90 8.34
N PHE A 20 0.46 5.66 7.88
CA PHE A 20 -0.59 4.66 7.98
C PHE A 20 0.00 3.32 8.39
N THR A 21 -0.81 2.52 9.07
CA THR A 21 -0.54 1.09 9.27
C THR A 21 -1.34 0.33 8.23
N MET A 22 -0.66 -0.43 7.38
CA MET A 22 -1.24 -1.22 6.30
C MET A 22 -1.08 -2.72 6.57
N LYS A 23 -2.07 -3.50 6.13
CA LYS A 23 -2.07 -4.96 6.18
C LYS A 23 -2.65 -5.51 4.88
N CYS A 24 -2.12 -6.64 4.41
CA CYS A 24 -2.75 -7.39 3.33
C CYS A 24 -4.07 -7.98 3.82
N ALA A 25 -5.17 -7.65 3.14
CA ALA A 25 -6.51 -8.12 3.47
C ALA A 25 -6.80 -9.45 2.76
N GLU A 26 -6.67 -9.47 1.43
CA GLU A 26 -7.04 -10.61 0.59
C GLU A 26 -6.30 -10.59 -0.77
N PRO A 27 -6.25 -11.73 -1.49
CA PRO A 27 -5.77 -11.76 -2.87
C PRO A 27 -6.62 -10.89 -3.79
N ARG A 28 -5.98 -10.23 -4.76
CA ARG A 28 -6.69 -9.47 -5.81
C ARG A 28 -6.68 -10.17 -7.17
N ASN A 29 -5.79 -11.13 -7.38
CA ASN A 29 -5.63 -11.89 -8.62
C ASN A 29 -5.48 -13.38 -8.31
N GLY A 30 -5.22 -14.20 -9.34
CA GLY A 30 -5.14 -15.67 -9.25
C GLY A 30 -3.98 -16.23 -8.42
N ILE A 31 -3.25 -15.41 -7.64
CA ILE A 31 -2.18 -15.87 -6.77
C ILE A 31 -2.75 -16.26 -5.40
N PRO A 32 -2.73 -17.56 -5.02
CA PRO A 32 -3.29 -18.00 -3.75
C PRO A 32 -2.41 -17.59 -2.56
N HIS A 33 -3.07 -17.24 -1.46
CA HIS A 33 -2.45 -16.90 -0.17
C HIS A 33 -1.25 -15.93 -0.27
N PRO A 34 -1.46 -14.70 -0.80
CA PRO A 34 -0.39 -13.73 -0.95
C PRO A 34 -0.02 -13.07 0.38
N CYS A 35 -0.96 -12.95 1.32
CA CYS A 35 -0.75 -12.24 2.58
C CYS A 35 0.17 -13.00 3.55
N THR A 36 1.05 -12.28 4.24
CA THR A 36 1.94 -12.83 5.28
C THR A 36 1.33 -12.80 6.69
N GLY A 37 0.20 -12.11 6.86
CA GLY A 37 -0.42 -11.84 8.16
C GLY A 37 0.19 -10.69 8.95
N LYS A 38 1.30 -10.11 8.48
CA LYS A 38 1.99 -8.97 9.13
C LYS A 38 1.40 -7.64 8.68
N SER A 39 1.70 -6.60 9.45
CA SER A 39 1.38 -5.21 9.13
C SER A 39 2.65 -4.37 9.01
N VAL A 40 2.57 -3.26 8.28
CA VAL A 40 3.70 -2.34 8.08
C VAL A 40 3.25 -0.90 8.27
N THR A 41 4.11 -0.09 8.90
CA THR A 41 3.91 1.37 8.95
C THR A 41 4.62 2.03 7.77
N ILE A 42 3.84 2.80 7.02
CA ILE A 42 4.27 3.53 5.82
C ILE A 42 4.10 5.03 6.02
N LYS A 43 4.84 5.82 5.25
CA LYS A 43 4.64 7.26 5.07
C LYS A 43 4.35 7.52 3.60
N VAL A 44 3.34 8.34 3.30
CA VAL A 44 3.11 8.81 1.93
C VAL A 44 4.15 9.87 1.60
N ILE A 45 4.88 9.69 0.51
CA ILE A 45 5.97 10.60 0.13
C ILE A 45 5.75 11.30 -1.21
N ASP A 46 4.88 10.77 -2.07
CA ASP A 46 4.68 11.30 -3.41
C ASP A 46 3.31 10.90 -3.99
N GLN A 47 2.95 11.52 -5.11
CA GLN A 47 1.81 11.21 -5.95
C GLN A 47 2.24 10.34 -7.13
N CYS A 48 1.46 9.30 -7.44
CA CYS A 48 1.54 8.62 -8.72
C CYS A 48 0.38 9.07 -9.62
N LEU A 49 0.71 9.86 -10.65
CA LEU A 49 -0.24 10.33 -11.66
C LEU A 49 -0.66 9.18 -12.58
N GLY A 50 -1.97 8.91 -12.69
CA GLY A 50 -2.49 7.87 -13.58
C GLY A 50 -2.24 6.42 -13.12
N CYS A 51 -1.78 6.21 -11.88
CA CYS A 51 -1.65 4.86 -11.32
C CYS A 51 -3.03 4.20 -11.17
N PRO A 52 -3.21 2.95 -11.63
CA PRO A 52 -4.49 2.24 -11.50
C PRO A 52 -4.76 1.75 -10.07
N SER A 53 -3.72 1.65 -9.26
CA SER A 53 -3.77 1.19 -7.87
C SER A 53 -3.97 2.36 -6.92
N THR A 54 -4.70 2.18 -5.83
CA THR A 54 -4.92 3.20 -4.79
C THR A 54 -3.62 3.75 -4.20
N THR A 55 -2.62 2.88 -4.04
CA THR A 55 -1.28 3.22 -3.56
C THR A 55 -0.26 2.28 -4.17
N ASP A 56 0.98 2.72 -4.33
CA ASP A 56 2.09 1.84 -4.69
C ASP A 56 3.16 1.82 -3.59
N LEU A 57 3.41 0.62 -3.06
CA LEU A 57 4.29 0.40 -1.92
C LEU A 57 5.72 0.19 -2.41
N SER A 58 6.68 0.73 -1.67
CA SER A 58 8.07 0.27 -1.80
C SER A 58 8.15 -1.26 -1.71
N ARG A 59 9.04 -1.86 -2.51
CA ARG A 59 9.19 -3.31 -2.61
C ARG A 59 9.41 -3.96 -1.24
N GLU A 60 10.17 -3.30 -0.37
CA GLU A 60 10.48 -3.75 0.98
C GLU A 60 9.21 -3.72 1.86
N ALA A 61 8.31 -2.76 1.66
CA ALA A 61 7.05 -2.67 2.41
C ALA A 61 6.07 -3.74 1.97
N PHE A 62 5.98 -3.94 0.65
CA PHE A 62 5.16 -4.98 0.05
C PHE A 62 5.57 -6.36 0.58
N LYS A 63 6.88 -6.67 0.58
CA LYS A 63 7.44 -7.94 1.08
C LYS A 63 7.08 -8.24 2.54
N ILE A 64 6.86 -7.21 3.36
CA ILE A 64 6.46 -7.42 4.76
C ILE A 64 5.06 -7.99 4.83
N ILE A 65 4.11 -7.45 4.05
CA ILE A 65 2.68 -7.79 4.16
C ILE A 65 2.20 -8.83 3.14
N ALA A 66 2.93 -9.01 2.03
CA ALA A 66 2.58 -9.95 0.98
C ALA A 66 3.79 -10.52 0.21
N LYS A 67 3.58 -11.66 -0.43
CA LYS A 67 4.56 -12.31 -1.33
C LYS A 67 4.70 -11.49 -2.62
N PRO A 68 5.92 -11.07 -3.03
CA PRO A 68 6.11 -10.24 -4.23
C PRO A 68 5.53 -10.80 -5.52
N ILE A 69 5.45 -12.12 -5.65
CA ILE A 69 4.86 -12.80 -6.81
C ILE A 69 3.37 -12.45 -7.02
N ALA A 70 2.67 -11.99 -5.97
CA ALA A 70 1.31 -11.51 -6.09
C ALA A 70 1.20 -10.28 -7.01
N GLY A 71 2.20 -9.39 -6.97
CA GLY A 71 2.25 -8.12 -7.71
C GLY A 71 1.23 -7.07 -7.26
N ILE A 72 0.00 -7.49 -6.94
CA ILE A 72 -1.10 -6.64 -6.51
C ILE A 72 -1.96 -7.39 -5.47
N ILE A 73 -2.43 -6.65 -4.47
CA ILE A 73 -3.22 -7.18 -3.34
C ILE A 73 -4.30 -6.17 -2.94
N ASN A 74 -5.34 -6.63 -2.25
CA ASN A 74 -6.22 -5.74 -1.50
C ASN A 74 -5.62 -5.51 -0.10
N ILE A 75 -5.81 -4.31 0.42
CA ILE A 75 -5.18 -3.84 1.66
C ILE A 75 -6.21 -3.23 2.60
N ASP A 76 -6.01 -3.46 3.89
CA ASP A 76 -6.60 -2.64 4.94
C ASP A 76 -5.58 -1.60 5.37
N TYR A 77 -6.02 -0.36 5.58
CA TYR A 77 -5.17 0.70 6.10
C TYR A 77 -5.90 1.54 7.14
N LYS A 78 -5.15 1.95 8.16
CA LYS A 78 -5.62 2.88 9.21
C LYS A 78 -4.59 3.96 9.45
N LYS A 79 -5.06 5.15 9.81
CA LYS A 79 -4.17 6.26 10.19
C LYS A 79 -3.26 5.79 11.34
N TYR A 80 -1.97 6.11 11.23
CA TYR A 80 -1.01 5.83 12.30
C TYR A 80 -1.39 6.65 13.54
N ALA A 81 -1.49 5.98 14.68
CA ALA A 81 -1.75 6.62 15.98
C ALA A 81 -0.51 7.35 16.48
#